data_AF-A0A5N7DAK5-F1
#
_entry.id   AF-A0A5N7DAK5-F1
#
_cell.length_a   1.000
_cell.length_b   1.000
_cell.length_c   1.000
_cell.angle_alpha   90.00
_cell.angle_beta   90.00
_cell.angle_gamma   90.00
#
_symmetry.space_group_name_H-M   'P 1'
#
loop_
_entity.id
_entity.type
_entity.pdbx_description
1 polymer ?
#
loop_
_entity_poly.entity_id
_entity_poly.type
_entity_poly.pdbx_seq_one_letter_code
_entity_poly.pdbx_strand_id
1 'polypeptide(L)'
;MPLGSYGEWSAELKELKRRTKWGGILEPGKFYSHKPVDRWHYHVYQQYEKTETPRNPIVSRCFNGDIHGDIAVVRSSDVRVNDYSEEFSRTELVRTLEYYKNIHDGDEAHKRSKASMAATMGGVGGGFR
;
A
#
# COMPACT_ATOMS: atom_id res chain seq x y z
N MET A 1 1.60 -5.30 8.86
CA MET A 1 1.87 -4.94 10.27
C MET A 1 1.35 -3.53 10.51
N PRO A 2 0.51 -3.28 11.52
CA PRO A 2 0.13 -1.91 11.87
C PRO A 2 1.31 -1.20 12.57
N LEU A 3 1.63 0.01 12.12
CA LEU A 3 2.60 0.90 12.77
C LEU A 3 1.93 1.68 13.89
N GLY A 4 2.67 1.97 14.95
CA GLY A 4 2.21 2.83 16.04
C GLY A 4 2.44 4.31 15.74
N SER A 5 3.43 4.62 14.92
CA SER A 5 3.71 5.94 14.37
C SER A 5 3.38 5.96 12.88
N TYR A 6 2.28 6.61 12.51
CA TYR A 6 1.79 6.69 11.13
C TYR A 6 1.38 8.13 10.77
N GLY A 7 1.38 8.46 9.47
CA GLY A 7 1.08 9.79 8.94
C GLY A 7 2.29 10.73 8.83
N GLU A 8 3.47 10.27 9.25
CA GLU A 8 4.75 10.95 9.01
C GLU A 8 5.77 9.91 8.54
N TRP A 9 6.21 10.06 7.30
CA TRP A 9 7.04 9.09 6.60
C TRP A 9 8.34 8.73 7.35
N SER A 10 9.00 9.72 7.96
CA SER A 10 10.25 9.49 8.68
C SER A 10 10.02 8.67 9.95
N ALA A 11 8.94 8.92 10.69
CA ALA A 11 8.55 8.15 11.86
C ALA A 11 8.14 6.73 11.49
N GLU A 12 7.41 6.54 10.38
CA GLU A 12 7.04 5.23 9.85
C GLU A 12 8.29 4.40 9.53
N LEU A 13 9.24 4.97 8.78
CA LEU A 13 10.51 4.32 8.45
C LEU A 13 11.37 4.02 9.69
N LYS A 14 11.41 4.94 10.65
CA LYS A 14 12.17 4.75 11.90
C LYS A 14 11.59 3.59 12.70
N GLU A 15 10.28 3.51 12.82
CA GLU A 15 9.61 2.39 13.47
C GLU A 15 9.84 1.08 12.71
N LEU A 16 9.72 1.12 11.38
CA LEU A 16 9.91 -0.05 10.54
C LEU A 16 11.32 -0.63 10.70
N LYS A 17 12.36 0.21 10.54
CA LYS A 17 13.77 -0.19 10.78
C LYS A 17 13.97 -0.78 12.17
N ARG A 18 13.36 -0.17 13.19
CA ARG A 18 13.48 -0.66 14.58
C ARG A 18 12.89 -2.06 14.74
N ARG A 19 11.76 -2.34 14.10
CA ARG A 19 11.02 -3.61 14.18
C ARG A 19 11.64 -4.70 13.30
N THR A 20 12.09 -4.38 12.08
CA THR A 20 12.60 -5.37 11.11
C THR A 20 14.10 -5.60 11.20
N LYS A 21 14.86 -4.65 11.77
CA LYS A 21 16.34 -4.68 11.83
C LYS A 21 17.03 -4.68 10.47
N TRP A 22 16.33 -4.32 9.39
CA TRP A 22 16.91 -4.23 8.05
C TRP A 22 17.96 -3.13 7.95
N GLY A 23 19.07 -3.42 7.26
CA GLY A 23 20.15 -2.46 7.02
C GLY A 23 19.75 -1.30 6.10
N GLY A 24 18.85 -1.56 5.16
CA GLY A 24 18.28 -0.57 4.23
C GLY A 24 16.82 -0.88 3.91
N ILE A 25 16.11 0.15 3.47
CA ILE A 25 14.69 0.04 3.09
C ILE A 25 14.52 0.74 1.74
N LEU A 26 13.85 0.07 0.82
CA LEU A 26 13.34 0.65 -0.43
C LEU A 26 11.81 0.65 -0.40
N GLU A 27 11.23 1.52 -1.22
CA GLU A 27 9.78 1.68 -1.35
C GLU A 27 9.37 1.31 -2.77
N PRO A 28 9.01 0.03 -3.02
CA PRO A 28 8.48 -0.38 -4.30
C PRO A 28 7.22 0.37 -4.73
N GLY A 29 6.37 0.75 -3.76
CA GLY A 29 5.18 1.53 -4.03
C GLY A 29 4.00 1.18 -3.12
N LYS A 30 2.79 1.47 -3.61
CA LYS A 30 1.53 1.21 -2.91
C LYS A 30 0.55 0.43 -3.77
N PHE A 31 -0.24 -0.44 -3.15
CA PHE A 31 -1.37 -1.12 -3.78
C PHE A 31 -2.64 -0.95 -2.96
N TYR A 32 -3.80 -1.15 -3.58
CA TYR A 32 -5.09 -0.90 -2.96
C TYR A 32 -5.77 -2.20 -2.52
N SER A 33 -6.73 -2.11 -1.60
CA SER A 33 -7.54 -3.26 -1.23
C SER A 33 -8.33 -3.81 -2.42
N HIS A 34 -8.55 -5.11 -2.50
CA HIS A 34 -9.51 -5.71 -3.44
C HIS A 34 -10.95 -5.19 -3.24
N LYS A 35 -11.25 -4.60 -2.07
CA LYS A 35 -12.51 -3.91 -1.78
C LYS A 35 -12.44 -2.44 -2.21
N PRO A 36 -13.57 -1.82 -2.59
CA PRO A 36 -13.65 -0.40 -2.95
C PRO A 36 -13.55 0.47 -1.70
N VAL A 37 -12.34 0.53 -1.13
CA VAL A 37 -12.03 1.38 0.01
C VAL A 37 -11.05 2.45 -0.44
N ASP A 38 -11.51 3.69 -0.51
CA ASP A 38 -10.73 4.82 -1.03
C ASP A 38 -10.01 5.60 0.07
N ARG A 39 -10.32 5.28 1.33
CA ARG A 39 -9.78 6.00 2.50
C ARG A 39 -8.38 5.55 2.89
N TRP A 40 -7.90 4.41 2.44
CA TRP A 40 -6.57 3.90 2.81
C TRP A 40 -6.02 2.98 1.73
N HIS A 41 -4.70 2.84 1.73
CA HIS A 41 -3.94 1.98 0.82
C HIS A 41 -2.91 1.14 1.58
N TYR A 42 -2.33 0.15 0.91
CA TYR A 42 -1.21 -0.61 1.44
C TYR A 42 0.09 -0.06 0.88
N HIS A 43 0.93 0.48 1.75
CA HIS A 43 2.30 0.87 1.43
C HIS A 43 3.22 -0.34 1.61
N VAL A 44 4.10 -0.56 0.65
CA VAL A 44 5.01 -1.71 0.64
C VAL A 44 6.44 -1.23 0.78
N TYR A 45 7.14 -1.82 1.72
CA TYR A 45 8.56 -1.61 1.95
C TYR A 45 9.32 -2.90 1.67
N GLN A 46 10.47 -2.77 1.04
CA GLN A 46 11.37 -3.84 0.69
C GLN A 46 12.64 -3.73 1.53
N GLN A 47 13.11 -4.87 2.04
CA GLN A 47 14.44 -4.99 2.60
C GLN A 47 15.50 -4.75 1.52
N TYR A 48 16.37 -3.78 1.76
CA TYR A 48 17.52 -3.54 0.90
C TYR A 48 18.80 -3.83 1.66
N GLU A 49 19.54 -4.83 1.20
CA GLU A 49 20.85 -5.19 1.74
C GLU A 49 21.88 -5.21 0.61
N LYS A 50 23.15 -5.06 0.98
CA LYS A 50 24.26 -5.08 0.00
C LYS A 50 24.48 -6.47 -0.62
N THR A 51 23.93 -7.51 0.00
CA THR A 51 24.02 -8.90 -0.45
C THR A 51 22.87 -9.24 -1.38
N GLU A 52 23.10 -10.17 -2.32
CA GLU A 52 22.04 -10.69 -3.18
C GLU A 52 20.95 -11.36 -2.33
N THR A 53 19.79 -10.70 -2.24
CA THR A 53 18.61 -11.27 -1.59
C THR A 53 17.77 -12.03 -2.62
N PRO A 54 17.09 -13.13 -2.23
CA PRO A 54 16.26 -13.89 -3.15
C PRO A 54 15.08 -13.06 -3.65
N ARG A 55 14.68 -13.30 -4.90
CA ARG A 55 13.52 -12.64 -5.51
C ARG A 55 12.23 -12.97 -4.74
N ASN A 56 11.39 -11.97 -4.50
CA ASN A 56 10.06 -12.12 -3.91
C ASN A 56 8.99 -12.20 -5.01
N PRO A 57 8.56 -13.41 -5.43
CA PRO A 57 7.72 -13.57 -6.62
C PRO A 57 6.33 -12.95 -6.48
N ILE A 58 5.83 -12.81 -5.25
CA ILE A 58 4.49 -12.27 -4.99
C ILE A 58 4.49 -10.77 -5.26
N VAL A 59 5.43 -10.03 -4.67
CA VAL A 59 5.45 -8.57 -4.77
C VAL A 59 5.97 -8.13 -6.12
N SER A 60 6.96 -8.84 -6.67
CA SER A 60 7.40 -8.65 -8.06
C SER A 60 6.25 -8.74 -9.05
N ARG A 61 5.28 -9.64 -8.84
CA ARG A 61 4.07 -9.73 -9.66
C ARG A 61 3.14 -8.54 -9.44
N CYS A 62 2.87 -8.16 -8.19
CA CYS A 62 1.97 -7.05 -7.89
C CYS A 62 2.40 -5.71 -8.51
N PHE A 63 3.72 -5.46 -8.57
CA PHE A 63 4.32 -4.21 -9.05
C PHE A 63 4.96 -4.32 -10.44
N ASN A 64 4.81 -5.46 -11.12
CA ASN A 64 5.47 -5.76 -12.40
C ASN A 64 6.98 -5.38 -12.43
N GLY A 65 7.69 -5.72 -11.37
CA GLY A 65 9.09 -5.35 -11.15
C GLY A 65 9.92 -6.50 -10.59
N ASP A 66 11.24 -6.32 -10.50
CA ASP A 66 12.12 -7.31 -9.89
C ASP A 66 12.48 -6.93 -8.44
N ILE A 67 11.68 -7.42 -7.51
CA ILE A 67 11.73 -7.10 -6.09
C ILE A 67 12.33 -8.28 -5.34
N HIS A 68 13.31 -8.00 -4.47
CA HIS A 68 14.11 -8.98 -3.75
C HIS A 68 14.08 -8.76 -2.24
N GLY A 69 14.23 -9.83 -1.47
CA GLY A 69 14.28 -9.81 -0.01
C GLY A 69 12.92 -9.79 0.66
N ASP A 70 12.95 -9.57 1.97
CA ASP A 70 11.75 -9.52 2.79
C ASP A 70 10.95 -8.24 2.53
N ILE A 71 9.65 -8.31 2.83
CA ILE A 71 8.70 -7.23 2.61
C ILE A 71 7.92 -6.90 3.87
N ALA A 72 7.58 -5.64 4.00
CA ALA A 72 6.69 -5.15 5.05
C ALA A 72 5.55 -4.39 4.38
N VAL A 73 4.33 -4.85 4.65
CA VAL A 73 3.11 -4.21 4.18
C VAL A 73 2.50 -3.43 5.35
N VAL A 74 2.34 -2.14 5.15
CA VAL A 74 1.80 -1.18 6.11
C VAL A 74 0.52 -0.59 5.54
N ARG A 75 -0.53 -0.51 6.34
CA ARG A 75 -1.74 0.21 5.94
C ARG A 75 -1.52 1.69 6.22
N SER A 76 -1.65 2.52 5.19
CA SER A 76 -1.46 3.96 5.27
C SER A 76 -2.62 4.69 4.60
N SER A 77 -2.70 6.01 4.77
CA SER A 77 -3.71 6.85 4.14
C SER A 77 -3.12 8.20 3.78
N ASP A 78 -3.56 8.73 2.65
CA ASP A 78 -3.24 10.09 2.22
C ASP A 78 -4.06 11.15 3.01
N VAL A 79 -5.03 10.72 3.84
CA VAL A 79 -5.83 11.57 4.74
C VAL A 79 -5.77 11.07 6.18
N ARG A 80 -6.13 11.91 7.16
CA ARG A 80 -6.23 11.47 8.56
C ARG A 80 -7.37 10.47 8.72
N VAL A 81 -7.02 9.19 8.82
CA VAL A 81 -7.93 8.09 9.11
C VAL A 81 -7.61 7.54 10.49
N ASN A 82 -8.56 7.67 11.41
CA ASN A 82 -8.43 7.16 12.79
C ASN A 82 -9.28 5.88 13.01
N ASP A 83 -10.10 5.47 12.04
CA ASP A 83 -10.96 4.28 12.09
C ASP A 83 -10.34 3.11 11.33
N TYR A 84 -9.03 2.95 11.48
CA TYR A 84 -8.30 1.79 11.00
C TYR A 84 -8.86 0.52 11.67
N SER A 85 -9.95 -0.05 11.13
CA SER A 85 -10.57 -1.26 11.64
C SER A 85 -9.49 -2.31 11.93
N GLU A 86 -9.50 -2.82 13.16
CA GLU A 86 -8.56 -3.83 13.67
C GLU A 86 -8.72 -5.17 12.92
N GLU A 87 -9.81 -5.39 12.20
CA GLU A 87 -10.09 -6.60 11.41
C GLU A 87 -9.25 -6.70 10.12
N PHE A 88 -8.01 -6.20 10.13
CA PHE A 88 -7.03 -6.58 9.15
C PHE A 88 -6.54 -8.00 9.45
N SER A 89 -7.29 -8.99 8.98
CA SER A 89 -6.85 -10.37 9.04
C SER A 89 -5.85 -10.66 7.92
N ARG A 90 -4.93 -11.60 8.18
CA ARG A 90 -4.05 -12.17 7.15
C ARG A 90 -4.83 -12.61 5.91
N THR A 91 -6.08 -13.04 6.08
CA THR A 91 -7.00 -13.44 5.00
C THR A 91 -7.33 -12.30 4.04
N GLU A 92 -7.55 -11.08 4.53
CA GLU A 92 -7.84 -9.93 3.66
C GLU A 92 -6.62 -9.50 2.84
N LEU A 93 -5.42 -9.61 3.41
CA LEU A 93 -4.19 -9.43 2.66
C LEU A 93 -4.05 -10.49 1.57
N VAL A 94 -4.28 -11.77 1.89
CA VAL A 94 -4.23 -12.85 0.90
C VAL A 94 -5.21 -12.60 -0.24
N ARG A 95 -6.47 -12.27 0.04
CA ARG A 95 -7.48 -11.92 -0.98
C ARG A 95 -7.04 -10.75 -1.86
N THR A 96 -6.38 -9.76 -1.27
CA THR A 96 -5.84 -8.62 -2.01
C THR A 96 -4.69 -9.06 -2.93
N LEU A 97 -3.76 -9.87 -2.44
CA LEU A 97 -2.68 -10.43 -3.27
C LEU A 97 -3.20 -11.35 -4.38
N GLU A 98 -4.34 -12.02 -4.17
CA GLU A 98 -5.02 -12.80 -5.20
C GLU A 98 -5.69 -11.93 -6.27
N TYR A 99 -6.30 -10.81 -5.88
CA TYR A 99 -6.85 -9.82 -6.82
C TYR A 99 -5.76 -9.32 -7.79
N TYR A 100 -4.56 -9.05 -7.27
CA TYR A 100 -3.39 -8.66 -8.07
C TYR A 100 -2.73 -9.80 -8.86
N LYS A 101 -3.32 -11.01 -8.93
CA LYS A 101 -2.87 -12.04 -9.88
C LYS A 101 -3.22 -11.68 -11.33
N ASN A 102 -4.31 -10.94 -11.53
CA ASN A 102 -4.88 -10.66 -12.85
C ASN A 102 -4.85 -9.16 -13.22
N ILE A 103 -4.32 -8.31 -12.34
CA ILE A 103 -4.34 -6.84 -12.44
C ILE A 103 -3.03 -6.31 -11.84
N HIS A 104 -2.48 -5.24 -12.39
CA HIS A 104 -1.25 -4.60 -11.89
C HIS A 104 -1.57 -3.34 -11.08
N ASP A 105 -0.68 -2.96 -10.17
CA ASP A 105 -0.81 -1.77 -9.32
C ASP A 105 -1.03 -0.47 -10.11
N GLY A 106 -0.30 -0.29 -11.22
CA GLY A 106 -0.45 0.87 -12.10
C GLY A 106 -1.86 1.00 -12.70
N ASP A 107 -2.47 -0.12 -13.09
CA ASP A 107 -3.82 -0.15 -13.66
C ASP A 107 -4.88 0.20 -12.61
N GLU A 108 -4.72 -0.30 -11.39
CA GLU A 108 -5.64 -0.04 -10.28
C GLU A 108 -5.47 1.39 -9.74
N ALA A 109 -4.23 1.89 -9.62
CA ALA A 109 -3.95 3.27 -9.25
C ALA A 109 -4.55 4.25 -10.25
N HIS A 110 -4.44 3.96 -11.55
CA HIS A 110 -5.08 4.78 -12.59
C HIS A 110 -6.61 4.75 -12.49
N LYS A 111 -7.22 3.57 -12.30
CA LYS A 111 -8.68 3.43 -12.11
C LYS A 111 -9.18 4.22 -10.90
N ARG A 112 -8.50 4.11 -9.76
CA ARG A 112 -8.91 4.77 -8.52
C ARG A 112 -8.65 6.26 -8.51
N SER A 113 -7.55 6.71 -9.13
CA SER A 113 -7.34 8.13 -9.39
C SER A 113 -8.50 8.70 -10.23
N LYS A 114 -8.89 8.00 -11.31
CA LYS A 114 -10.03 8.39 -12.15
C LYS A 114 -11.37 8.39 -11.40
N ALA A 115 -11.62 7.38 -10.55
CA ALA A 115 -12.83 7.31 -9.72
C ALA A 115 -12.89 8.43 -8.66
N SER A 116 -11.77 8.73 -8.00
CA SER A 116 -11.64 9.84 -7.05
C SER A 116 -11.86 11.19 -7.73
N MET A 117 -11.27 11.40 -8.92
CA MET A 117 -11.52 12.60 -9.73
C MET A 117 -12.99 12.71 -10.16
N ALA A 118 -13.63 11.60 -10.55
CA ALA A 118 -15.04 11.59 -10.90
C ALA A 118 -15.95 11.90 -9.70
N ALA A 119 -15.63 11.39 -8.51
CA ALA A 119 -16.35 11.73 -7.28
C ALA A 119 -16.17 13.23 -6.91
N THR A 120 -14.98 13.78 -7.16
CA THR A 120 -14.69 15.20 -6.94
C THR A 120 -15.44 16.08 -7.94
N MET A 121 -15.50 15.70 -9.23
CA MET A 121 -16.24 16.47 -10.25
C MET A 121 -17.76 16.30 -10.15
N GLY A 122 -18.25 15.12 -9.75
CA GLY A 122 -19.68 14.88 -9.49
C GLY A 122 -20.22 15.64 -8.27
N GLY A 123 -19.34 16.06 -7.36
CA GLY A 123 -19.67 16.91 -6.21
C GLY A 123 -19.81 18.41 -6.53
N VAL A 124 -19.40 18.88 -7.73
CA VAL A 124 -19.52 20.29 -8.16
C VAL A 124 -20.80 20.53 -8.99
N GLY A 125 -21.73 19.58 -8.98
CA GLY A 125 -22.98 19.62 -9.74
C GLY A 125 -24.22 19.89 -8.89
N GLY A 126 -24.14 20.73 -7.86
CA GLY A 126 -25.30 20.92 -6.98
C GLY A 126 -25.28 22.23 -6.20
N GLY A 127 -25.71 23.32 -6.83
CA GLY A 127 -26.20 24.47 -6.09
C GLY A 127 -26.00 25.82 -6.75
N PHE A 128 -26.84 26.15 -7.73
CA PHE A 128 -27.47 27.47 -7.79
C PHE A 128 -28.92 27.27 -8.21
N ARG A 129 -29.82 27.69 -7.31
CA ARG A 129 -31.24 27.93 -7.57
C ARG A 129 -31.38 29.18 -8.42
#